data_AF-A0AAV3QCK5-F1
#
_entry.id   AF-A0AAV3QCK5-F1
#
_cell.length_a   1.000
_cell.length_b   1.000
_cell.length_c   1.000
_cell.angle_alpha   90.00
_cell.angle_beta   90.00
_cell.angle_gamma   90.00
#
_symmetry.space_group_name_H-M   'P 1'
#
loop_
_entity.id
_entity.type
_entity.pdbx_description
1 polymer ?
#
loop_
_entity_poly.entity_id
_entity_poly.type
_entity_poly.pdbx_seq_one_letter_code
_entity_poly.pdbx_strand_id
1 'polypeptide(L)'
;MAWDDICTPKLEGGLGLMDIWKWNVALLTRAIWHFYRESDTIWVKFVKQYYLGSTSFWYYSPCDRDSFLFKRLCSIRDQLFSHFGGVEVTIVGLHRCCAARRFNTNLVYETLRVPNPTYPWMRIIWRPFIPPKFSFILWLSCRKRLATRDSLRFMNLDDVSCVFCRNEDETLHHLFFSCPLTSTIWCAIRTWLGIRRQMTTLESAIKWIKKEHGGKSIRAKAIILAFCVLAHEIWRARNGASFDQESTSPEVIVARVKLATYRILIRLYPTQRITF
;
A
#
# COMPACT_ATOMS: atom_id res chain seq x y z
N MET A 1 -6.63 -4.39 9.75
CA MET A 1 -5.42 -4.70 8.97
C MET A 1 -4.24 -4.45 9.87
N ALA A 2 -3.24 -5.33 9.89
CA ALA A 2 -2.05 -5.13 10.70
C ALA A 2 -1.20 -3.98 10.15
N TRP A 3 -0.48 -3.26 11.01
CA TRP A 3 0.43 -2.18 10.60
C TRP A 3 1.54 -2.70 9.69
N ASP A 4 2.10 -3.88 9.99
CA ASP A 4 3.13 -4.52 9.17
C ASP A 4 2.67 -4.74 7.72
N ASP A 5 1.42 -5.15 7.50
CA ASP A 5 0.86 -5.33 6.15
C ASP A 5 0.83 -4.02 5.36
N ILE A 6 0.56 -2.90 6.03
CA ILE A 6 0.42 -1.58 5.41
C ILE A 6 1.80 -1.04 5.01
N CYS A 7 2.81 -1.30 5.84
CA CYS A 7 4.19 -0.87 5.63
C CYS A 7 4.93 -1.63 4.53
N THR A 8 4.34 -2.69 3.98
CA THR A 8 4.93 -3.39 2.85
C THR A 8 4.88 -2.52 1.59
N PRO A 9 5.86 -2.64 0.67
CA PRO A 9 5.84 -1.95 -0.61
C PRO A 9 4.52 -2.16 -1.37
N LYS A 10 4.11 -1.18 -2.18
CA LYS A 10 2.88 -1.29 -2.99
C LYS A 10 2.89 -2.53 -3.88
N LEU A 11 4.03 -2.88 -4.47
CA LEU A 11 4.11 -4.08 -5.31
C LEU A 11 3.96 -5.37 -4.50
N GLU A 12 4.22 -5.35 -3.20
CA GLU A 12 4.13 -6.48 -2.29
C GLU A 12 2.79 -6.55 -1.54
N GLY A 13 1.80 -5.72 -1.93
CA GLY A 13 0.43 -5.81 -1.41
C GLY A 13 0.09 -4.78 -0.32
N GLY A 14 1.04 -3.95 0.11
CA GLY A 14 0.83 -2.86 1.07
C GLY A 14 0.54 -1.51 0.43
N LEU A 15 0.67 -0.45 1.23
CA LEU A 15 0.52 0.94 0.78
C LEU A 15 1.87 1.61 0.48
N GLY A 16 2.99 0.94 0.79
CA GLY A 16 4.32 1.52 0.70
C GLY A 16 4.57 2.62 1.74
N LEU A 17 3.89 2.55 2.89
CA LEU A 17 4.27 3.36 4.04
C LEU A 17 5.55 2.79 4.65
N MET A 18 6.38 3.64 5.23
CA MET A 18 7.59 3.17 5.92
C MET A 18 7.22 2.69 7.32
N ASP A 19 7.76 1.53 7.72
CA ASP A 19 7.75 1.14 9.12
C ASP A 19 8.70 2.07 9.88
N ILE A 20 8.13 2.94 10.72
CA ILE A 20 8.86 3.98 11.45
C ILE A 20 9.90 3.36 12.39
N TRP A 21 9.62 2.21 12.99
CA TRP A 21 10.55 1.54 13.90
C TRP A 21 11.74 0.97 13.14
N LYS A 22 11.49 0.23 12.06
CA LYS A 22 12.55 -0.32 11.20
C LYS A 22 13.34 0.80 10.52
N TRP A 23 12.69 1.90 10.16
CA TRP A 23 13.34 3.08 9.59
C TRP A 23 14.23 3.81 10.60
N ASN A 24 13.77 3.97 11.84
CA ASN A 24 14.58 4.53 12.91
C ASN A 24 15.81 3.66 13.21
N VAL A 25 15.65 2.33 13.21
CA VAL A 25 16.77 1.40 13.29
C VAL A 25 17.74 1.64 12.14
N ALA A 26 17.28 1.69 10.88
CA ALA A 26 18.14 1.96 9.73
C ALA A 26 18.89 3.30 9.81
N LEU A 27 18.23 4.36 10.31
CA LEU A 27 18.83 5.68 10.53
C LEU A 27 19.92 5.62 11.60
N LEU A 28 19.69 4.93 12.71
CA LEU A 28 20.66 4.77 13.79
C LEU A 28 21.81 3.83 13.38
N THR A 29 21.56 2.84 12.51
CA THR A 29 22.61 2.03 11.89
C THR A 29 23.59 2.88 11.09
N ARG A 30 23.14 3.98 10.46
CA ARG A 30 24.06 4.92 9.81
C ARG A 30 25.00 5.57 10.82
N ALA A 31 24.53 5.91 12.03
CA ALA A 31 25.40 6.43 13.09
C ALA A 31 26.40 5.35 13.56
N ILE A 32 25.97 4.09 13.70
CA ILE A 32 26.84 2.96 14.02
C ILE A 32 27.94 2.79 12.95
N TRP A 33 27.58 2.95 11.68
CA TRP A 33 28.53 2.88 10.57
C TRP A 33 29.62 3.95 10.64
N HIS A 34 29.28 5.15 11.13
CA HIS A 34 30.25 6.22 11.35
C HIS A 34 31.29 5.88 12.43
N PHE A 35 30.92 5.08 13.45
CA PHE A 35 31.87 4.57 14.44
C PHE A 35 32.81 3.53 13.84
N TYR A 36 32.31 2.60 13.03
CA TYR A 36 33.14 1.58 12.36
C TYR A 36 34.15 2.20 11.40
N ARG A 37 33.73 3.19 10.59
CA ARG A 37 34.62 3.87 9.65
C ARG A 37 35.56 4.88 10.30
N GLU A 38 35.49 5.03 11.63
CA GLU A 38 36.21 6.05 12.38
C GLU A 38 36.10 7.44 11.76
N SER A 39 34.90 7.77 11.28
CA SER A 39 34.72 8.99 10.49
C SER A 39 35.13 10.23 11.29
N ASP A 40 35.78 11.17 10.60
CA ASP A 40 36.34 12.40 11.19
C ASP A 40 35.25 13.42 11.55
N THR A 41 34.35 13.03 12.45
CA THR A 41 33.26 13.86 12.95
C THR A 41 33.46 14.12 14.43
N ILE A 42 33.06 15.30 14.90
CA ILE A 42 33.15 15.68 16.32
C ILE A 42 32.42 14.65 17.19
N TRP A 43 31.26 14.18 16.74
CA TRP A 43 30.49 13.17 17.46
C TRP A 43 31.23 11.85 17.63
N VAL A 44 31.88 11.32 16.59
CA VAL A 44 32.65 10.08 16.69
C VAL A 44 33.87 10.26 17.60
N LYS A 45 34.56 11.40 17.52
CA LYS A 45 35.70 11.72 18.42
C LYS A 45 35.25 11.80 19.88
N PHE A 46 34.16 12.51 20.15
CA PHE A 46 33.55 12.60 21.48
C PHE A 46 33.19 11.22 22.02
N VAL A 47 32.50 10.40 21.21
CA VAL A 47 32.08 9.05 21.65
C VAL A 47 33.28 8.16 21.95
N LYS A 48 34.32 8.21 21.10
CA LYS A 48 35.57 7.47 21.32
C LYS A 48 36.22 7.86 22.65
N GLN A 49 36.37 9.16 22.91
CA GLN A 49 37.07 9.65 24.09
C GLN A 49 36.26 9.46 25.38
N TYR A 50 34.94 9.68 25.35
CA TYR A 50 34.11 9.72 26.54
C TYR A 50 33.53 8.34 26.92
N TYR A 51 33.12 7.52 25.94
CA TYR A 51 32.47 6.23 26.20
C TYR A 51 33.40 5.04 25.97
N LEU A 52 34.10 5.02 24.83
CA LEU A 52 34.76 3.79 24.36
C LEU A 52 36.20 3.62 24.88
N GLY A 53 36.93 4.71 25.11
CA GLY A 53 38.35 4.66 25.47
C GLY A 53 39.16 3.90 24.42
N SER A 54 39.80 2.80 24.82
CA SER A 54 40.54 1.89 23.94
C SER A 54 39.69 0.76 23.34
N THR A 55 38.44 0.63 23.75
CA THR A 55 37.55 -0.48 23.33
C THR A 55 36.85 -0.14 22.02
N SER A 56 36.71 -1.11 21.12
CA SER A 56 35.92 -0.92 19.90
C SER A 56 34.43 -0.90 20.21
N PHE A 57 33.66 -0.04 19.52
CA PHE A 57 32.20 0.03 19.64
C PHE A 57 31.52 -1.33 19.47
N TRP A 58 32.08 -2.23 18.67
CA TRP A 58 31.49 -3.54 18.39
C TRP A 58 31.52 -4.51 19.57
N TYR A 59 32.44 -4.32 20.52
CA TYR A 59 32.62 -5.19 21.70
C TYR A 59 32.33 -4.48 23.02
N TYR A 60 31.90 -3.22 22.96
CA TYR A 60 31.61 -2.43 24.16
C TYR A 60 30.31 -2.88 24.85
N SER A 61 30.34 -3.02 26.18
CA SER A 61 29.17 -3.33 26.99
C SER A 61 28.65 -2.07 27.71
N PRO A 62 27.38 -1.68 27.50
CA PRO A 62 26.82 -0.47 28.10
C PRO A 62 26.75 -0.55 29.63
N CYS A 63 27.06 0.57 30.29
CA CYS A 63 27.05 0.76 31.73
C CYS A 63 25.90 1.67 32.17
N ASP A 64 25.51 1.65 33.44
CA ASP A 64 24.36 2.44 33.92
C ASP A 64 24.52 3.95 33.78
N ARG A 65 25.74 4.45 33.83
CA ARG A 65 26.08 5.88 33.64
C ARG A 65 25.98 6.34 32.19
N ASP A 66 25.89 5.43 31.23
CA ASP A 66 25.85 5.80 29.82
C ASP A 66 24.55 6.52 29.47
N SER A 67 24.64 7.47 28.55
CA SER A 67 23.46 8.17 28.06
C SER A 67 22.47 7.21 27.42
N PHE A 68 21.18 7.52 27.55
CA PHE A 68 20.10 6.72 26.97
C PHE A 68 20.28 6.50 25.46
N LEU A 69 20.73 7.52 24.74
CA LEU A 69 21.01 7.43 23.30
C LEU A 69 22.13 6.44 23.00
N PHE A 70 23.21 6.46 23.79
CA PHE A 70 24.33 5.54 23.58
C PHE A 70 23.95 4.10 23.89
N LYS A 71 23.22 3.86 25.00
CA LYS A 71 22.61 2.56 25.30
C LYS A 71 21.71 2.07 24.18
N ARG A 72 20.92 2.97 23.56
CA ARG A 72 20.07 2.63 22.42
C ARG A 72 20.87 2.24 21.17
N LEU A 73 22.00 2.90 20.90
CA LEU A 73 22.91 2.56 19.81
C LEU A 73 23.54 1.17 20.02
N CYS A 74 23.96 0.84 21.25
CA CYS A 74 24.43 -0.51 21.60
C CYS A 74 23.33 -1.56 21.42
N SER A 75 22.10 -1.28 21.88
CA SER A 75 20.97 -2.19 21.70
C SER A 75 20.66 -2.46 20.21
N ILE A 76 20.75 -1.44 19.35
CA ILE A 76 20.56 -1.61 17.90
C ILE A 76 21.71 -2.41 17.28
N ARG A 77 22.96 -2.16 17.69
CA ARG A 77 24.10 -2.98 17.28
C ARG A 77 23.84 -4.45 17.58
N ASP A 78 23.37 -4.76 18.78
CA ASP A 78 23.11 -6.15 19.19
C ASP A 78 21.95 -6.77 18.39
N GLN A 79 20.90 -5.99 18.08
CA GLN A 79 19.84 -6.42 17.17
C GLN A 79 20.36 -6.75 15.77
N LEU A 80 21.29 -5.94 15.23
CA LEU A 80 21.92 -6.21 13.94
C LEU A 80 22.75 -7.50 13.98
N PHE A 81 23.48 -7.74 15.08
CA PHE A 81 24.21 -8.99 15.27
C PHE A 81 23.30 -10.20 15.26
N SER A 82 22.17 -10.14 15.97
CA SER A 82 21.17 -11.21 15.95
C SER A 82 20.56 -11.42 14.57
N HIS A 83 20.36 -10.33 13.80
CA HIS A 83 19.79 -10.40 12.45
C HIS A 83 20.75 -10.98 11.42
N PHE A 84 22.03 -10.59 11.42
CA PHE A 84 23.02 -11.05 10.44
C PHE A 84 23.80 -12.29 10.86
N GLY A 85 23.75 -12.69 12.14
CA GLY A 85 24.46 -13.87 12.65
C GLY A 85 25.89 -13.59 13.14
N GLY A 86 26.13 -12.40 13.69
CA GLY A 86 27.40 -12.03 14.34
C GLY A 86 28.07 -10.77 13.79
N VAL A 87 29.19 -10.39 14.40
CA VAL A 87 29.87 -9.10 14.15
C VAL A 87 30.38 -9.01 12.71
N GLU A 88 31.18 -9.99 12.27
CA GLU A 88 31.81 -9.97 10.94
C GLU A 88 30.78 -9.98 9.81
N VAL A 89 29.74 -10.82 9.93
CA VAL A 89 28.67 -10.92 8.93
C VAL A 89 27.86 -9.61 8.88
N THR A 90 27.65 -8.97 10.03
CA THR A 90 27.00 -7.65 10.10
C THR A 90 27.82 -6.60 9.36
N ILE A 91 29.14 -6.54 9.59
CA ILE A 91 30.02 -5.58 8.93
C ILE A 91 29.98 -5.78 7.40
N VAL A 92 30.10 -7.02 6.93
CA VAL A 92 29.97 -7.36 5.50
C VAL A 92 28.60 -6.97 4.95
N GLY A 93 27.53 -7.22 5.70
CA GLY A 93 26.16 -6.83 5.36
C GLY A 93 26.00 -5.30 5.21
N LEU A 94 26.58 -4.53 6.12
CA LEU A 94 26.55 -3.07 6.07
C LEU A 94 27.44 -2.49 4.96
N HIS A 95 28.54 -3.14 4.61
CA HIS A 95 29.33 -2.79 3.41
C HIS A 95 28.49 -2.91 2.14
N ARG A 96 27.63 -3.95 2.01
CA ARG A 96 26.70 -4.07 0.87
C ARG A 96 25.66 -2.93 0.82
N CYS A 97 25.36 -2.31 1.95
CA CYS A 97 24.47 -1.15 2.03
C CYS A 97 25.18 0.17 1.65
N CYS A 98 26.47 0.15 1.33
CA CYS A 98 27.21 1.31 0.86
C CYS A 98 27.23 1.36 -0.67
N ALA A 99 26.61 2.37 -1.26
CA ALA A 99 26.67 2.65 -2.69
C ALA A 99 27.53 3.90 -2.94
N ALA A 100 28.50 3.82 -3.85
CA ALA A 100 29.37 4.94 -4.23
C ALA A 100 30.04 5.65 -3.01
N ARG A 101 30.56 4.86 -2.05
CA ARG A 101 31.18 5.32 -0.78
C ARG A 101 30.25 6.07 0.18
N ARG A 102 28.94 6.11 -0.08
CA ARG A 102 27.91 6.69 0.81
C ARG A 102 27.04 5.58 1.41
N PHE A 103 26.75 5.71 2.69
CA PHE A 103 25.88 4.77 3.41
C PHE A 103 24.42 5.00 3.02
N ASN A 104 23.77 3.98 2.46
CA ASN A 104 22.37 4.08 2.01
C ASN A 104 21.42 3.49 3.05
N THR A 105 20.75 4.37 3.80
CA THR A 105 19.77 4.01 4.82
C THR A 105 18.59 3.20 4.26
N ASN A 106 18.21 3.43 3.00
CA ASN A 106 17.13 2.67 2.37
C ASN A 106 17.52 1.19 2.17
N LEU A 107 18.76 0.90 1.77
CA LEU A 107 19.22 -0.49 1.64
C LEU A 107 19.23 -1.23 2.98
N VAL A 108 19.59 -0.53 4.07
CA VAL A 108 19.51 -1.11 5.41
C VAL A 108 18.07 -1.45 5.77
N TYR A 109 17.14 -0.51 5.55
CA TYR A 109 15.71 -0.75 5.78
C TYR A 109 15.18 -1.95 4.97
N GLU A 110 15.54 -2.05 3.70
CA GLU A 110 15.19 -3.17 2.82
C GLU A 110 15.79 -4.51 3.27
N THR A 111 16.90 -4.49 4.01
CA THR A 111 17.50 -5.70 4.59
C THR A 111 16.82 -6.10 5.89
N LEU A 112 16.37 -5.12 6.69
CA LEU A 112 15.69 -5.35 7.97
C LEU A 112 14.24 -5.83 7.81
N ARG A 113 13.61 -5.56 6.67
CA ARG A 113 12.23 -5.99 6.39
C ARG A 113 12.20 -7.44 5.89
N VAL A 114 11.07 -8.11 6.14
CA VAL A 114 10.78 -9.40 5.49
C VAL A 114 10.17 -9.13 4.10
N PRO A 115 10.78 -9.63 3.01
CA PRO A 115 10.23 -9.44 1.67
C PRO A 115 8.99 -10.30 1.47
N ASN A 116 7.96 -9.72 0.86
CA ASN A 116 6.71 -10.39 0.53
C ASN A 116 6.60 -10.66 -0.98
N PRO A 117 5.76 -11.64 -1.40
CA PRO A 117 5.53 -11.90 -2.81
C PRO A 117 4.98 -10.66 -3.52
N THR A 118 5.44 -10.43 -4.74
CA THR A 118 4.95 -9.31 -5.55
C THR A 118 3.62 -9.67 -6.23
N TYR A 119 2.73 -8.68 -6.29
CA TYR A 119 1.41 -8.77 -6.89
C TYR A 119 1.37 -7.85 -8.12
N PRO A 120 1.50 -8.40 -9.34
CA PRO A 120 1.57 -7.58 -10.56
C PRO A 120 0.37 -6.66 -10.80
N TRP A 121 -0.79 -7.00 -10.22
CA TRP A 121 -2.00 -6.20 -10.31
C TRP A 121 -1.93 -4.90 -9.50
N MET A 122 -1.09 -4.83 -8.46
CA MET A 122 -0.88 -3.61 -7.66
C MET A 122 -0.36 -2.47 -8.52
N ARG A 123 0.50 -2.76 -9.50
CA ARG A 123 1.02 -1.77 -10.45
C ARG A 123 -0.06 -1.14 -11.34
N ILE A 124 -1.21 -1.80 -11.51
CA ILE A 124 -2.32 -1.32 -12.35
C ILE A 124 -3.13 -0.30 -11.57
N ILE A 125 -3.47 -0.62 -10.32
CA ILE A 125 -4.35 0.21 -9.50
C ILE A 125 -3.63 1.44 -8.92
N TRP A 126 -2.31 1.38 -8.74
CA TRP A 126 -1.50 2.48 -8.19
C TRP A 126 -0.83 3.35 -9.26
N ARG A 127 -1.37 3.40 -10.48
CA ARG A 127 -0.82 4.28 -11.53
C ARG A 127 -1.02 5.76 -11.17
N PRO A 128 -0.08 6.66 -11.49
CA PRO A 128 -0.13 8.07 -11.07
C PRO A 128 -1.37 8.85 -11.52
N PHE A 129 -2.01 8.45 -12.63
CA PHE A 129 -3.21 9.12 -13.13
C PHE A 129 -4.48 8.76 -12.35
N ILE A 130 -4.43 7.76 -11.47
CA ILE A 130 -5.56 7.32 -10.66
C ILE A 130 -5.46 8.01 -9.31
N PRO A 131 -6.44 8.85 -8.93
CA PRO A 131 -6.44 9.45 -7.61
C PRO A 131 -6.41 8.38 -6.50
N PRO A 132 -5.57 8.52 -5.47
CA PRO A 132 -5.33 7.48 -4.47
C PRO A 132 -6.59 6.93 -3.78
N LYS A 133 -7.63 7.77 -3.60
CA LYS A 133 -8.91 7.34 -3.00
C LYS A 133 -9.59 6.21 -3.76
N PHE A 134 -9.50 6.19 -5.10
CA PHE A 134 -10.10 5.15 -5.93
C PHE A 134 -9.27 3.86 -5.86
N SER A 135 -7.94 4.00 -5.95
CA SER A 135 -7.00 2.88 -5.79
C SER A 135 -7.14 2.22 -4.43
N PHE A 136 -7.34 3.00 -3.37
CA PHE A 136 -7.45 2.52 -2.00
C PHE A 136 -8.70 1.65 -1.79
N ILE A 137 -9.87 2.07 -2.25
CA ILE A 137 -11.09 1.25 -2.14
C ILE A 137 -10.96 -0.04 -2.94
N LEU A 138 -10.41 0.04 -4.17
CA LEU A 138 -10.20 -1.16 -4.98
C LEU A 138 -9.18 -2.11 -4.32
N TRP A 139 -8.10 -1.58 -3.74
CA TRP A 139 -7.13 -2.37 -2.98
C TRP A 139 -7.77 -3.08 -1.78
N LEU A 140 -8.58 -2.38 -0.97
CA LEU A 140 -9.32 -2.97 0.15
C LEU A 140 -10.28 -4.07 -0.30
N SER A 141 -10.98 -3.84 -1.41
CA SER A 141 -11.93 -4.81 -1.96
C SER A 141 -11.23 -6.10 -2.42
N CYS A 142 -10.06 -6.00 -3.04
CA CYS A 142 -9.26 -7.16 -3.45
C CYS A 142 -8.70 -7.93 -2.26
N ARG A 143 -8.44 -7.26 -1.13
CA ARG A 143 -8.02 -7.90 0.12
C ARG A 143 -9.18 -8.44 0.96
N LYS A 144 -10.42 -8.31 0.49
CA LYS A 144 -11.65 -8.65 1.22
C LYS A 144 -11.74 -7.95 2.59
N ARG A 145 -11.28 -6.70 2.68
CA ARG A 145 -11.23 -5.90 3.92
C ARG A 145 -12.21 -4.73 3.94
N LEU A 146 -13.12 -4.64 2.96
CA LEU A 146 -14.25 -3.71 3.06
C LEU A 146 -15.24 -4.21 4.11
N ALA A 147 -15.82 -3.29 4.85
CA ALA A 147 -16.75 -3.57 5.95
C ALA A 147 -18.15 -3.94 5.44
N THR A 148 -18.27 -5.01 4.66
CA THR A 148 -19.57 -5.60 4.25
C THR A 148 -20.25 -6.24 5.46
N ARG A 149 -21.59 -6.37 5.45
CA ARG A 149 -22.32 -6.95 6.58
C ARG A 149 -21.87 -8.38 6.90
N ASP A 150 -21.52 -9.17 5.89
CA ASP A 150 -20.89 -10.50 6.07
C ASP A 150 -19.56 -10.43 6.87
N SER A 151 -18.69 -9.47 6.57
CA SER A 151 -17.42 -9.29 7.29
C SER A 151 -17.58 -8.76 8.72
N LEU A 152 -18.76 -8.23 9.03
CA LEU A 152 -19.12 -7.65 10.32
C LEU A 152 -19.99 -8.57 11.18
N ARG A 153 -20.20 -9.83 10.77
CA ARG A 153 -20.99 -10.82 11.53
C ARG A 153 -20.52 -11.00 12.98
N PHE A 154 -19.23 -10.79 13.25
CA PHE A 154 -18.68 -10.84 14.62
C PHE A 154 -19.26 -9.77 15.58
N MET A 155 -19.91 -8.73 15.05
CA MET A 155 -20.56 -7.68 15.84
C MET A 155 -22.05 -7.97 16.10
N ASN A 156 -22.54 -9.19 15.84
CA ASN A 156 -23.93 -9.61 16.04
C ASN A 156 -24.94 -8.66 15.36
N LEU A 157 -24.74 -8.39 14.07
CA LEU A 157 -25.71 -7.62 13.28
C LEU A 157 -27.00 -8.44 13.07
N ASP A 158 -28.14 -7.86 13.42
CA ASP A 158 -29.46 -8.48 13.25
C ASP A 158 -29.85 -8.68 11.78
N ASP A 159 -29.37 -7.81 10.89
CA ASP A 159 -29.67 -7.84 9.45
C ASP A 159 -28.38 -7.89 8.62
N VAL A 160 -28.16 -9.03 7.95
CA VAL A 160 -27.05 -9.26 7.02
C VAL A 160 -27.42 -9.08 5.55
N SER A 161 -28.67 -8.73 5.25
CA SER A 161 -29.16 -8.59 3.88
C SER A 161 -28.46 -7.44 3.14
N CYS A 162 -28.44 -7.49 1.81
CA CYS A 162 -27.86 -6.45 0.98
C CYS A 162 -28.66 -5.15 1.07
N VAL A 163 -27.98 -4.03 1.32
CA VAL A 163 -28.58 -2.69 1.41
C VAL A 163 -29.33 -2.29 0.14
N PHE A 164 -28.88 -2.77 -1.03
CA PHE A 164 -29.49 -2.40 -2.31
C PHE A 164 -30.70 -3.26 -2.70
N CYS A 165 -30.63 -4.59 -2.58
CA CYS A 165 -31.68 -5.48 -3.08
C CYS A 165 -32.53 -6.11 -1.97
N ARG A 166 -32.04 -6.16 -0.72
CA ARG A 166 -32.67 -6.80 0.45
C ARG A 166 -33.06 -8.28 0.28
N ASN A 167 -32.64 -8.93 -0.80
CA ASN A 167 -33.04 -10.31 -1.14
C ASN A 167 -31.98 -11.37 -0.80
N GLU A 168 -30.70 -10.98 -0.77
CA GLU A 168 -29.57 -11.88 -0.46
C GLU A 168 -28.62 -11.21 0.55
N ASP A 169 -27.78 -12.01 1.20
CA ASP A 169 -26.75 -11.55 2.13
C ASP A 169 -25.71 -10.63 1.44
N GLU A 170 -25.30 -9.59 2.17
CA GLU A 170 -24.30 -8.63 1.69
C GLU A 170 -22.88 -9.19 1.74
N THR A 171 -22.55 -9.99 0.73
CA THR A 171 -21.17 -10.41 0.45
C THR A 171 -20.49 -9.43 -0.52
N LEU A 172 -19.16 -9.42 -0.57
CA LEU A 172 -18.42 -8.65 -1.58
C LEU A 172 -18.78 -9.05 -3.02
N HIS A 173 -18.96 -10.34 -3.27
CA HIS A 173 -19.35 -10.82 -4.59
C HIS A 173 -20.76 -10.35 -4.96
N HIS A 174 -21.71 -10.45 -4.02
CA HIS A 174 -23.06 -9.96 -4.24
C HIS A 174 -23.07 -8.45 -4.47
N LEU A 175 -22.44 -7.68 -3.57
CA LEU A 175 -22.39 -6.23 -3.65
C LEU A 175 -21.82 -5.75 -5.00
N PHE A 176 -20.70 -6.30 -5.45
CA PHE A 176 -20.06 -5.83 -6.68
C PHE A 176 -20.63 -6.44 -7.96
N PHE A 177 -21.15 -7.67 -7.97
CA PHE A 177 -21.51 -8.36 -9.23
C PHE A 177 -22.89 -9.00 -9.27
N SER A 178 -23.33 -9.70 -8.21
CA SER A 178 -24.63 -10.41 -8.26
C SER A 178 -25.84 -9.51 -8.00
N CYS A 179 -25.67 -8.39 -7.30
CA CYS A 179 -26.78 -7.52 -6.94
C CYS A 179 -27.44 -6.95 -8.21
N PRO A 180 -28.78 -7.01 -8.36
CA PRO A 180 -29.47 -6.50 -9.54
C PRO A 180 -29.16 -5.04 -9.87
N LEU A 181 -29.02 -4.21 -8.82
CA LEU A 181 -28.67 -2.80 -8.95
C LEU A 181 -27.23 -2.61 -9.46
N THR A 182 -26.26 -3.36 -8.94
CA THR A 182 -24.87 -3.20 -9.41
C THR A 182 -24.64 -3.87 -10.75
N SER A 183 -25.37 -4.94 -11.08
CA SER A 183 -25.37 -5.57 -12.40
C SER A 183 -25.85 -4.63 -13.50
N THR A 184 -26.92 -3.87 -13.25
CA THR A 184 -27.40 -2.83 -14.19
C THR A 184 -26.38 -1.70 -14.39
N ILE A 185 -25.74 -1.24 -13.31
CA ILE A 185 -24.65 -0.24 -13.38
C ILE A 185 -23.47 -0.79 -14.19
N TRP A 186 -23.03 -2.04 -13.92
CA TRP A 186 -21.96 -2.70 -14.68
C TRP A 186 -22.30 -2.82 -16.16
N CYS A 187 -23.54 -3.17 -16.50
CA CYS A 187 -24.00 -3.23 -17.88
C CYS A 187 -23.86 -1.87 -18.57
N ALA A 188 -24.37 -0.80 -17.96
CA ALA A 188 -24.29 0.55 -18.51
C ALA A 188 -22.84 1.04 -18.71
N ILE A 189 -21.94 0.76 -17.75
CA ILE A 189 -20.52 1.13 -17.85
C ILE A 189 -19.79 0.30 -18.91
N ARG A 190 -20.07 -1.00 -19.01
CA ARG A 190 -19.50 -1.86 -20.05
C ARG A 190 -19.91 -1.40 -21.45
N THR A 191 -21.18 -1.09 -21.65
CA THR A 191 -21.69 -0.56 -22.93
C THR A 191 -21.03 0.76 -23.28
N TRP A 192 -20.92 1.68 -22.31
CA TRP A 192 -20.24 2.96 -22.51
C TRP A 192 -18.75 2.81 -22.88
N LEU A 193 -18.05 1.84 -22.29
CA LEU A 193 -16.63 1.58 -22.58
C LEU A 193 -16.40 0.62 -23.77
N GLY A 194 -17.47 0.13 -24.42
CA GLY A 194 -17.38 -0.86 -25.50
C GLY A 194 -16.79 -2.21 -25.09
N ILE A 195 -17.01 -2.64 -23.84
CA ILE A 195 -16.47 -3.89 -23.29
C ILE A 195 -17.52 -5.00 -23.41
N ARG A 196 -17.24 -6.04 -24.22
CA ARG A 196 -18.15 -7.19 -24.40
C ARG A 196 -18.13 -8.18 -23.23
N ARG A 197 -16.98 -8.31 -22.56
CA ARG A 197 -16.78 -9.33 -21.52
C ARG A 197 -17.58 -8.99 -20.26
N GLN A 198 -18.38 -9.95 -19.78
CA GLN A 198 -18.92 -9.91 -18.43
C GLN A 198 -17.81 -10.30 -17.43
N MET A 199 -17.67 -9.52 -16.37
CA MET A 199 -16.76 -9.82 -15.27
C MET A 199 -17.59 -10.31 -14.09
N THR A 200 -17.09 -11.34 -13.40
CA THR A 200 -17.78 -11.97 -12.26
C THR A 200 -17.06 -11.70 -10.94
N THR A 201 -15.77 -11.36 -10.98
CA THR A 201 -14.97 -11.07 -9.80
C THR A 201 -14.01 -9.90 -10.04
N LEU A 202 -13.63 -9.20 -8.96
CA LEU A 202 -12.64 -8.12 -9.05
C LEU A 202 -11.28 -8.65 -9.53
N GLU A 203 -10.88 -9.84 -9.08
CA GLU A 203 -9.63 -10.46 -9.51
C GLU A 203 -9.61 -10.80 -11.01
N SER A 204 -10.70 -11.37 -11.53
CA SER A 204 -10.82 -11.68 -12.96
C SER A 204 -10.84 -10.40 -13.80
N ALA A 205 -11.51 -9.36 -13.30
CA ALA A 205 -11.52 -8.05 -13.93
C ALA A 205 -10.12 -7.43 -14.01
N ILE A 206 -9.36 -7.44 -12.91
CA ILE A 206 -8.01 -6.86 -12.91
C ILE A 206 -7.03 -7.68 -13.77
N LYS A 207 -7.13 -9.02 -13.75
CA LYS A 207 -6.35 -9.89 -14.66
C LYS A 207 -6.65 -9.57 -16.13
N TRP A 208 -7.91 -9.36 -16.47
CA TRP A 208 -8.32 -8.97 -17.82
C TRP A 208 -7.81 -7.58 -18.21
N ILE A 209 -7.97 -6.58 -17.32
CA ILE A 209 -7.44 -5.22 -17.53
C ILE A 209 -5.93 -5.25 -17.74
N LYS A 210 -5.19 -6.07 -16.97
CA LYS A 210 -3.74 -6.23 -17.16
C LYS A 210 -3.40 -6.69 -18.56
N LYS A 211 -4.14 -7.69 -19.07
CA LYS A 211 -3.89 -8.34 -20.36
C LYS A 211 -4.24 -7.43 -21.52
N GLU A 212 -5.43 -6.87 -21.54
CA GLU A 212 -5.97 -6.13 -22.70
C GLU A 212 -5.67 -4.62 -22.65
N HIS A 213 -5.48 -4.07 -21.45
CA HIS A 213 -5.41 -2.62 -21.21
C HIS A 213 -4.21 -2.21 -20.36
N GLY A 214 -3.15 -3.03 -20.31
CA GLY A 214 -1.89 -2.70 -19.63
C GLY A 214 -1.06 -1.59 -20.31
N GLY A 215 -1.45 -1.16 -21.51
CA GLY A 215 -0.70 -0.23 -22.36
C GLY A 215 -0.68 1.24 -21.92
N LYS A 216 -0.24 2.11 -22.83
CA LYS A 216 -0.13 3.57 -22.65
C LYS A 216 -1.26 4.37 -23.31
N SER A 217 -2.17 3.72 -24.05
CA SER A 217 -3.24 4.39 -24.78
C SER A 217 -4.21 5.10 -23.83
N ILE A 218 -4.82 6.20 -24.29
CA ILE A 218 -5.81 6.95 -23.51
C ILE A 218 -7.02 6.09 -23.18
N ARG A 219 -7.47 5.25 -24.12
CA ARG A 219 -8.53 4.28 -23.92
C ARG A 219 -8.22 3.30 -22.80
N ALA A 220 -7.00 2.74 -22.78
CA ALA A 220 -6.58 1.83 -21.72
C ALA A 220 -6.57 2.52 -20.34
N LYS A 221 -6.04 3.75 -20.27
CA LYS A 221 -6.08 4.55 -19.04
C LYS A 221 -7.51 4.83 -18.58
N ALA A 222 -8.39 5.15 -19.51
CA ALA A 222 -9.79 5.43 -19.23
C ALA A 222 -10.54 4.21 -18.69
N ILE A 223 -10.30 3.03 -19.25
CA ILE A 223 -10.90 1.77 -18.76
C ILE A 223 -10.40 1.43 -17.35
N ILE A 224 -9.08 1.52 -17.10
CA ILE A 224 -8.51 1.29 -15.76
C ILE A 224 -9.14 2.26 -14.75
N LEU A 225 -9.20 3.55 -15.11
CA LEU A 225 -9.74 4.58 -14.24
C LEU A 225 -11.24 4.36 -13.95
N ALA A 226 -12.04 4.14 -14.99
CA ALA A 226 -13.48 3.89 -14.86
C ALA A 226 -13.76 2.69 -13.95
N PHE A 227 -12.96 1.64 -14.04
CA PHE A 227 -13.07 0.47 -13.16
C PHE A 227 -12.79 0.83 -11.69
N CYS A 228 -11.73 1.60 -11.41
CA CYS A 228 -11.40 2.04 -10.05
C CYS A 228 -12.47 3.00 -9.48
N VAL A 229 -12.97 3.91 -10.31
CA VAL A 229 -14.04 4.86 -9.96
C VAL A 229 -15.34 4.11 -9.69
N LEU A 230 -15.71 3.14 -10.52
CA LEU A 230 -16.90 2.33 -10.34
C LEU A 230 -16.88 1.57 -9.01
N ALA A 231 -15.76 0.91 -8.69
CA ALA A 231 -15.62 0.21 -7.41
C ALA A 231 -15.81 1.15 -6.21
N HIS A 232 -15.25 2.36 -6.30
CA HIS A 232 -15.41 3.39 -5.27
C HIS A 232 -16.85 3.93 -5.17
N GLU A 233 -17.50 4.26 -6.30
CA GLU A 233 -18.84 4.84 -6.27
C GLU A 233 -19.89 3.81 -5.81
N ILE A 234 -19.74 2.52 -6.14
CA ILE A 234 -20.59 1.45 -5.58
C ILE A 234 -20.42 1.41 -4.05
N TRP A 235 -19.18 1.40 -3.57
CA TRP A 235 -18.90 1.36 -2.13
C TRP A 235 -19.44 2.60 -1.40
N ARG A 236 -19.25 3.78 -1.97
CA ARG A 236 -19.79 5.04 -1.46
C ARG A 236 -21.32 5.00 -1.41
N ALA A 237 -21.98 4.62 -2.49
CA ALA A 237 -23.44 4.58 -2.57
C ALA A 237 -24.03 3.61 -1.54
N ARG A 238 -23.37 2.46 -1.33
CA ARG A 238 -23.74 1.51 -0.27
C ARG A 238 -23.64 2.16 1.11
N ASN A 239 -22.54 2.85 1.41
CA ASN A 239 -22.37 3.50 2.71
C ASN A 239 -23.39 4.63 2.92
N GLY A 240 -23.64 5.47 1.91
CA GLY A 240 -24.67 6.51 1.98
C GLY A 240 -26.06 5.94 2.20
N ALA A 241 -26.41 4.82 1.55
CA ALA A 241 -27.68 4.14 1.79
C ALA A 241 -27.78 3.53 3.20
N SER A 242 -26.66 3.04 3.75
CA SER A 242 -26.63 2.40 5.06
C SER A 242 -26.63 3.39 6.23
N PHE A 243 -25.97 4.55 6.09
CA PHE A 243 -25.76 5.50 7.19
C PHE A 243 -26.56 6.80 7.02
N ASP A 244 -26.71 7.27 5.77
CA ASP A 244 -27.28 8.58 5.45
C ASP A 244 -28.67 8.48 4.80
N GLN A 245 -29.21 7.26 4.65
CA GLN A 245 -30.48 6.97 3.97
C GLN A 245 -30.58 7.57 2.55
N GLU A 246 -29.43 7.73 1.87
CA GLU A 246 -29.39 8.27 0.52
C GLU A 246 -30.13 7.35 -0.48
N SER A 247 -30.83 7.96 -1.44
CA SER A 247 -31.49 7.20 -2.51
C SER A 247 -30.47 6.66 -3.52
N THR A 248 -30.53 5.35 -3.75
CA THR A 248 -29.60 4.64 -4.65
C THR A 248 -30.22 4.47 -6.03
N SER A 249 -30.15 5.51 -6.88
CA SER A 249 -30.51 5.38 -8.29
C SER A 249 -29.33 4.86 -9.13
N PRO A 250 -29.50 3.78 -9.92
CA PRO A 250 -28.45 3.28 -10.82
C PRO A 250 -27.95 4.34 -11.80
N GLU A 251 -28.84 5.18 -12.31
CA GLU A 251 -28.55 6.21 -13.31
C GLU A 251 -27.62 7.29 -12.73
N VAL A 252 -27.89 7.71 -11.49
CA VAL A 252 -27.07 8.68 -10.76
C VAL A 252 -25.66 8.14 -10.54
N ILE A 253 -25.54 6.87 -10.16
CA ILE A 253 -24.23 6.23 -9.94
C ILE A 253 -23.47 6.14 -11.28
N VAL A 254 -24.12 5.71 -12.36
CA VAL A 254 -23.52 5.66 -13.71
C VAL A 254 -23.05 7.06 -14.14
N ALA A 255 -23.87 8.09 -13.95
CA ALA A 255 -23.52 9.47 -14.27
C ALA A 255 -22.31 9.95 -13.48
N ARG A 256 -22.26 9.68 -12.16
CA ARG A 256 -21.11 10.01 -11.29
C ARG A 256 -19.83 9.32 -11.76
N VAL A 257 -19.89 8.03 -12.12
CA VAL A 257 -18.74 7.28 -12.62
C VAL A 257 -18.21 7.86 -13.94
N LYS A 258 -19.10 8.11 -14.91
CA LYS A 258 -18.74 8.73 -16.19
C LYS A 258 -18.08 10.09 -15.96
N LEU A 259 -18.75 10.97 -15.22
CA LEU A 259 -18.32 12.33 -14.96
C LEU A 259 -16.99 12.40 -14.19
N ALA A 260 -16.79 11.57 -13.16
CA ALA A 260 -15.52 11.50 -12.46
C ALA A 260 -14.39 11.02 -13.39
N THR A 261 -14.64 10.01 -14.22
CA THR A 261 -13.67 9.50 -15.20
C THR A 261 -13.30 10.59 -16.21
N TYR A 262 -14.27 11.24 -16.84
CA TYR A 262 -14.03 12.34 -17.79
C TYR A 262 -13.29 13.51 -17.15
N ARG A 263 -13.73 13.99 -15.98
CA ARG A 263 -13.08 15.12 -15.29
C ARG A 263 -11.60 14.87 -15.01
N ILE A 264 -11.25 13.65 -14.57
CA ILE A 264 -9.86 13.29 -14.29
C ILE A 264 -9.07 13.18 -15.61
N LEU A 265 -9.63 12.54 -16.64
CA LEU A 265 -8.93 12.38 -17.92
C LEU A 265 -8.71 13.72 -18.63
N ILE A 266 -9.71 14.59 -18.69
CA ILE A 266 -9.59 15.93 -19.30
C ILE A 266 -8.56 16.76 -18.54
N ARG A 267 -8.55 16.70 -17.20
CA ARG A 267 -7.57 17.42 -16.39
C ARG A 267 -6.14 16.95 -16.63
N LEU A 268 -5.93 15.65 -16.85
CA LEU A 268 -4.60 15.07 -17.04
C LEU A 268 -4.13 15.06 -18.50
N TYR A 269 -5.06 15.04 -19.45
CA TYR A 269 -4.80 14.92 -20.89
C TYR A 269 -5.68 15.89 -21.70
N PRO A 270 -5.54 17.21 -21.50
CA PRO A 270 -6.43 18.21 -22.08
C PRO A 270 -6.39 18.27 -23.62
N THR A 271 -5.27 17.87 -24.22
CA THR A 271 -5.04 17.92 -25.68
C THR A 271 -5.47 16.66 -26.43
N GLN A 272 -5.90 15.60 -25.73
CA GLN A 272 -6.29 14.34 -26.36
C GLN A 272 -7.81 14.27 -26.50
N ARG A 273 -8.30 13.98 -27.72
CA ARG A 273 -9.72 13.66 -27.94
C ARG A 273 -10.04 12.33 -27.25
N ILE A 274 -10.87 12.39 -26.20
CA ILE A 274 -11.34 11.21 -25.47
C ILE A 274 -12.62 10.73 -26.16
N THR A 275 -12.48 9.76 -27.07
CA THR A 275 -13.61 9.04 -27.66
C THR A 275 -13.66 7.61 -27.11
N PHE A 276 -14.86 7.16 -26.75
CA PHE A 276 -15.12 5.83 -26.19
C PHE A 276 -15.82 4.96 -27.22
#